data_AF-A0A945RDP3-F1
#
_entry.id   AF-A0A945RDP3-F1
#
_cell.length_a   1.000
_cell.length_b   1.000
_cell.length_c   1.000
_cell.angle_alpha   90.00
_cell.angle_beta   90.00
_cell.angle_gamma   90.00
#
_symmetry.space_group_name_H-M   'P 1'
#
loop_
_entity.id
_entity.type
_entity.pdbx_description
1 polymer ?
#
loop_
_entity_poly.entity_id
_entity_poly.type
_entity_poly.pdbx_seq_one_letter_code
_entity_poly.pdbx_strand_id
1 'polypeptide(L)'
;MSTIQVRIDPKTKKAAKKILDKVGLDMSSAIKVYLKQIIISEGIPFSLLTENGLTIQQEQEVLKASEEAKRGVNVSGAFEGEEAIEFLKKLQNED
;
A
#
# COMPACT_ATOMS: atom_id res chain seq x y z
N MET A 1 27.80 -18.04 14.54
CA MET A 1 26.33 -17.87 14.61
C MET A 1 26.05 -16.66 15.50
N SER A 2 25.08 -15.81 15.14
CA SER A 2 24.66 -14.68 15.97
C SER A 2 23.21 -14.90 16.43
N THR A 3 22.89 -14.47 17.65
CA THR A 3 21.59 -14.67 18.28
C THR A 3 20.87 -13.34 18.43
N ILE A 4 19.57 -13.32 18.08
CA ILE A 4 18.70 -12.16 18.25
C ILE A 4 17.71 -12.46 19.38
N GLN A 5 17.64 -11.58 20.39
CA GLN A 5 16.67 -11.64 21.46
C GLN A 5 15.77 -10.41 21.39
N VAL A 6 14.44 -10.62 21.31
CA VAL A 6 13.46 -9.54 21.19
C VAL A 6 12.37 -9.73 22.23
N ARG A 7 12.00 -8.66 22.93
CA ARG A 7 10.82 -8.62 23.80
C ARG A 7 9.60 -8.27 22.97
N ILE A 8 8.54 -9.05 23.12
CA ILE A 8 7.27 -8.88 22.41
C ILE A 8 6.12 -9.28 23.31
N ASP A 9 4.96 -8.66 23.10
CA ASP A 9 3.73 -9.05 23.78
C ASP A 9 3.38 -10.53 23.54
N PRO A 10 2.99 -11.30 24.57
CA PRO A 10 2.65 -12.71 24.43
C PRO A 10 1.47 -12.98 23.48
N LYS A 11 0.48 -12.09 23.38
CA LYS A 11 -0.66 -12.24 22.46
C LYS A 11 -0.17 -12.08 21.02
N THR A 12 0.65 -11.08 20.74
CA THR A 12 1.24 -10.87 19.41
C THR A 12 2.07 -12.07 18.97
N LYS A 13 2.92 -12.61 19.86
CA LYS A 13 3.73 -13.82 19.58
C LYS A 13 2.85 -15.02 19.23
N LYS A 14 1.77 -15.25 19.98
CA LYS A 14 0.82 -16.36 19.74
C LYS A 14 0.08 -16.19 18.42
N ALA A 15 -0.40 -14.98 18.11
CA ALA A 15 -1.10 -14.69 16.88
C ALA A 15 -0.21 -14.90 15.65
N ALA A 16 1.01 -14.36 15.67
CA ALA A 16 1.99 -14.54 14.61
C ALA A 16 2.32 -16.03 14.40
N LYS A 17 2.57 -16.77 15.49
CA LYS A 17 2.85 -18.22 15.40
C LYS A 17 1.71 -18.98 14.71
N LYS A 18 0.45 -18.71 15.08
CA LYS A 18 -0.72 -19.37 14.47
C LYS A 18 -0.81 -19.12 12.96
N ILE A 19 -0.42 -17.94 12.50
CA ILE A 19 -0.42 -17.61 11.07
C ILE A 19 0.73 -18.33 10.36
N LEU A 20 1.93 -18.30 10.94
CA LEU A 20 3.11 -18.96 10.38
C LEU A 20 2.95 -20.48 10.28
N ASP A 21 2.34 -21.11 11.31
CA ASP A 21 2.07 -22.54 11.33
C ASP A 21 1.13 -22.95 10.16
N LYS A 22 0.19 -22.08 9.74
CA LYS A 22 -0.70 -22.35 8.59
C LYS A 22 0.03 -22.38 7.26
N VAL A 23 1.14 -21.64 7.14
CA VAL A 23 1.96 -21.59 5.92
C VAL A 23 3.20 -22.49 6.02
N GLY A 24 3.32 -23.28 7.10
CA GLY A 24 4.42 -24.22 7.31
C GLY A 24 5.76 -23.57 7.66
N LEU A 25 5.75 -22.36 8.24
CA LEU A 25 6.97 -21.66 8.69
C LEU A 25 7.05 -21.63 10.22
N ASP A 26 8.27 -21.80 10.74
CA ASP A 26 8.57 -21.49 12.14
C ASP A 26 8.94 -20.00 12.32
N MET A 27 8.90 -19.54 13.57
CA MET A 27 9.19 -18.14 13.93
C MET A 27 10.59 -17.69 13.51
N SER A 28 11.60 -18.54 13.71
CA SER A 28 12.99 -18.20 13.37
C SER A 28 13.19 -18.11 11.86
N SER A 29 12.54 -18.98 11.09
CA SER A 29 12.55 -18.91 9.63
C SER A 29 11.85 -17.66 9.11
N ALA A 30 10.72 -17.27 9.69
CA ALA A 30 10.03 -16.02 9.33
C ALA A 30 10.91 -14.79 9.57
N ILE A 31 11.57 -14.69 10.73
CA ILE A 31 12.50 -13.59 11.03
C ILE A 31 13.69 -13.59 10.07
N LYS A 32 14.24 -14.77 9.74
CA LYS A 32 15.33 -14.89 8.75
C LYS A 32 14.90 -14.38 7.37
N VAL A 33 13.69 -14.70 6.91
CA VAL A 33 13.14 -14.21 5.64
C VAL A 33 12.97 -12.70 5.66
N TYR A 34 12.43 -12.14 6.75
CA TYR A 34 12.26 -10.70 6.91
C TYR A 34 13.61 -9.95 6.84
N LEU A 35 14.64 -10.43 7.54
CA LEU A 35 15.98 -9.84 7.47
C LEU A 35 16.61 -9.92 6.09
N LYS A 36 16.41 -11.04 5.37
CA LYS A 36 16.86 -11.16 3.97
C LYS A 36 16.15 -10.15 3.07
N GLN A 37 14.86 -9.92 3.30
CA GLN A 37 14.15 -8.93 2.51
C GLN A 37 14.64 -7.51 2.77
N ILE A 38 14.96 -7.15 4.02
CA ILE A 38 15.59 -5.86 4.31
C ILE A 38 16.87 -5.64 3.49
N ILE A 39 17.70 -6.68 3.37
CA ILE A 39 18.95 -6.62 2.60
C ILE A 39 18.65 -6.44 1.10
N ILE A 40 17.65 -7.14 0.56
CA ILE A 40 17.28 -7.07 -0.86
C ILE A 40 16.68 -5.71 -1.20
N SER A 41 15.82 -5.16 -0.35
CA SER A 41 15.14 -3.89 -0.58
C SER A 41 15.96 -2.67 -0.17
N GLU A 42 17.17 -2.86 0.38
CA GLU A 42 18.00 -1.81 0.99
C GLU A 42 17.19 -0.88 1.93
N GLY A 43 16.25 -1.46 2.68
CA GLY A 43 15.20 -0.71 3.36
C GLY A 43 14.18 -1.58 4.07
N ILE A 44 13.07 -0.98 4.53
CA ILE A 44 11.99 -1.72 5.19
C ILE A 44 11.12 -2.41 4.12
N PRO A 45 10.94 -3.75 4.17
CA PRO A 45 10.33 -4.53 3.09
C PRO A 45 8.80 -4.58 3.21
N PHE A 46 8.18 -3.45 3.54
CA PHE A 46 6.74 -3.26 3.48
C PHE A 46 6.47 -1.78 3.23
N SER A 47 5.40 -1.50 2.48
CA SER A 47 4.97 -0.14 2.23
C SER A 47 4.41 0.50 3.51
N LEU A 48 4.82 1.73 3.79
CA LEU A 48 4.21 2.54 4.83
C LEU A 48 2.90 3.12 4.27
N LEU A 49 1.81 2.47 4.59
CA LEU A 49 0.47 2.85 4.15
C LEU A 49 -0.28 3.57 5.26
N THR A 50 -1.20 4.44 4.87
CA THR A 50 -2.14 5.12 5.76
C THR A 50 -3.24 4.14 6.19
N GLU A 51 -4.13 4.56 7.09
CA GLU A 51 -5.31 3.76 7.47
C GLU A 51 -6.19 3.40 6.26
N ASN A 52 -6.09 4.19 5.18
CA ASN A 52 -6.82 4.00 3.93
C ASN A 52 -6.08 3.10 2.93
N GLY A 53 -4.91 2.55 3.28
CA GLY A 53 -4.11 1.69 2.40
C GLY A 53 -3.38 2.43 1.29
N LEU A 54 -3.28 3.76 1.38
CA LEU A 54 -2.57 4.60 0.41
C LEU A 54 -1.17 4.95 0.92
N THR A 55 -0.24 5.23 0.02
CA THR A 55 0.99 5.93 0.43
C THR A 55 0.64 7.35 0.89
N ILE A 56 1.51 7.97 1.71
CA ILE A 56 1.34 9.36 2.14
C ILE A 56 1.18 10.31 0.94
N GLN A 57 1.92 10.07 -0.15
CA GLN A 57 1.86 10.86 -1.37
C GLN A 57 0.49 10.70 -2.07
N GLN A 58 0.03 9.46 -2.24
CA GLN A 58 -1.28 9.18 -2.85
C GLN A 58 -2.42 9.80 -2.05
N GLU A 59 -2.36 9.71 -0.71
CA GLU A 59 -3.38 10.31 0.14
C GLU A 59 -3.40 11.84 0.00
N GLN A 60 -2.22 12.49 -0.06
CA GLN A 60 -2.12 13.93 -0.32
C GLN A 60 -2.67 14.31 -1.69
N GLU A 61 -2.40 13.54 -2.74
CA GLU A 61 -2.93 13.76 -4.08
C GLU A 61 -4.45 13.67 -4.12
N VAL A 62 -5.02 12.64 -3.49
CA VAL A 62 -6.48 12.46 -3.39
C VAL A 62 -7.13 13.60 -2.62
N LEU A 63 -6.53 14.02 -1.50
CA LEU A 63 -7.03 15.15 -0.72
C LEU A 63 -6.99 16.45 -1.54
N LYS A 64 -5.87 16.71 -2.22
CA LYS A 64 -5.72 17.88 -3.09
C LYS A 64 -6.72 17.88 -4.24
N ALA A 65 -6.88 16.75 -4.95
CA ALA A 65 -7.86 16.62 -6.03
C ALA A 65 -9.29 16.85 -5.52
N SER A 66 -9.61 16.36 -4.32
CA SER A 66 -10.91 16.62 -3.67
C SER A 66 -11.13 18.11 -3.40
N GLU A 67 -10.11 18.83 -2.92
CA GLU A 67 -10.19 20.28 -2.69
C GLU A 67 -10.33 21.07 -3.99
N GLU A 68 -9.56 20.72 -5.02
CA GLU A 68 -9.63 21.35 -6.34
C GLU A 68 -11.01 21.15 -6.97
N ALA A 69 -11.54 19.92 -6.92
CA ALA A 69 -12.87 19.61 -7.43
C ALA A 69 -13.98 20.40 -6.72
N LYS A 70 -13.91 20.53 -5.39
CA LYS A 70 -14.84 21.38 -4.62
C LYS A 70 -14.78 22.86 -5.04
N ARG A 71 -13.63 23.31 -5.53
CA ARG A 71 -13.43 24.68 -6.04
C ARG A 71 -13.71 24.82 -7.55
N GLY A 72 -14.08 23.73 -8.23
CA GLY A 72 -14.26 23.73 -9.69
C GLY A 72 -12.96 23.85 -10.48
N VAL A 73 -11.80 23.53 -9.88
CA VAL A 73 -10.48 23.52 -10.54
C VAL A 73 -10.14 22.11 -10.97
N ASN A 74 -9.50 21.94 -12.14
CA ASN A 74 -9.13 20.63 -12.70
C ASN A 74 -10.30 19.62 -12.80
N VAL A 75 -11.52 20.12 -12.98
CA VAL A 75 -12.72 19.30 -13.25
C VAL A 75 -13.24 19.61 -14.64
N SER A 76 -13.71 18.59 -15.33
CA SER A 76 -14.58 18.78 -16.48
C SER A 76 -15.97 19.24 -16.02
N GLY A 77 -16.61 20.05 -16.86
CA GLY A 77 -18.02 20.35 -16.70
C GLY A 77 -18.89 19.11 -16.96
N ALA A 78 -20.21 19.28 -16.85
CA ALA A 78 -21.14 18.26 -17.32
C ALA A 78 -20.91 18.04 -18.83
N PHE A 79 -20.72 16.79 -19.23
CA PHE A 79 -20.62 16.43 -20.64
C PHE A 79 -22.01 16.13 -21.20
N GLU A 80 -22.23 16.54 -22.44
CA GLU A 80 -23.32 16.01 -23.24
C GLU A 80 -22.98 14.59 -23.74
N GLY A 81 -24.00 13.80 -24.08
CA GLY A 81 -23.83 12.36 -24.35
C GLY A 81 -22.82 12.04 -25.45
N GLU A 82 -22.76 12.83 -26.52
CA GLU A 82 -21.80 12.63 -27.61
C GLU A 82 -20.38 13.03 -27.22
N GLU A 83 -20.21 14.16 -26.51
CA GLU A 83 -18.93 14.63 -26.00
C GLU A 83 -18.32 13.66 -24.98
N ALA A 84 -19.15 13.06 -24.13
CA ALA A 84 -18.73 12.05 -23.18
C ALA A 84 -18.14 10.81 -23.89
N ILE A 85 -18.77 10.36 -24.98
CA ILE A 85 -18.30 9.20 -25.75
C ILE A 85 -16.95 9.52 -26.42
N GLU A 86 -16.77 10.72 -26.96
CA GLU A 86 -15.51 11.13 -27.57
C GLU A 86 -14.38 11.26 -26.54
N PHE A 87 -14.68 11.84 -25.38
CA PHE A 87 -13.75 11.93 -24.25
C PHE A 87 -13.27 10.55 -23.78
N LEU A 88 -14.19 9.60 -23.60
CA LEU A 88 -13.85 8.23 -23.19
C LEU A 88 -12.99 7.51 -24.24
N LYS A 89 -13.28 7.70 -25.54
CA LYS A 89 -12.46 7.14 -26.62
C LYS A 89 -11.05 7.73 -26.63
N LYS A 90 -10.90 9.02 -26.30
CA LYS A 90 -9.59 9.67 -26.23
C LYS A 90 -8.73 9.07 -25.10
N LEU A 91 -9.33 8.82 -23.93
CA LEU A 91 -8.64 8.21 -22.78
C LEU A 91 -8.19 6.77 -23.03
N GLN A 92 -8.87 6.01 -23.88
CA GLN A 92 -8.46 4.65 -24.23
C GLN A 92 -7.29 4.58 -25.23
N ASN A 93 -6.95 5.70 -25.87
CA ASN A 93 -5.89 5.78 -26.88
C ASN A 93 -4.63 6.50 -26.37
N GLU A 94 -4.61 6.95 -25.12
CA GLU A 94 -3.41 7.45 -24.43
C GLU A 94 -2.76 6.30 -23.64
N ASP A 95 -2.10 5.39 -24.36
CA ASP A 95 -1.03 4.50 -23.87
C ASP A 95 0.20 4.67 -24.79
#